data_AF-A0A3L7PJJ8-F1
#
_entry.id   AF-A0A3L7PJJ8-F1
#
_cell.length_a   1.000
_cell.length_b   1.000
_cell.length_c   1.000
_cell.angle_alpha   90.00
_cell.angle_beta   90.00
_cell.angle_gamma   90.00
#
_symmetry.space_group_name_H-M   'P 1'
#
loop_
_entity.id
_entity.type
_entity.pdbx_description
1 polymer ?
#
loop_
_entity_poly.entity_id
_entity_poly.type
_entity_poly.pdbx_seq_one_letter_code
_entity_poly.pdbx_strand_id
1 'polypeptide(L)'
;MTRFPRRLTVFLFLTCVTGPFGSLLQAQVAADHVLQPGKFPLPNTGTYLAGELVIVDPVNRRGGLRLDGDGGERYHAGPLHYFAMLPYGMIWLNGAPAELRDVPIGTHVHGYFYVPPVGEESTIPPLPKDMEQFQLKHNHAVSLEDDFSFYQRRGQSWQVVSIDANKGKINVAPSGQMAKDGINTPYTFDIEDVTKVWKGRTLVDLADIAPEQVVQFNLGWSPGWRDKEFKVSEIWLDDDSRKFATDLQRRRHVKYQKQRWLPGWIDSVEDNDFGGGTVTLTLFGGMDPSLYAELKATQEKGFGVAVAEKSLRTWFHRSDKKIGQVIEWKEAENPPPGSSGIQVRLKFTELLDGYRPGRAVRVKCHDWLFVTMPSEERLKTIEEQKRSAVFSLP
;
A
#
# COMPACT_ATOMS: atom_id res chain seq x y z
N MET A 1 54.98 30.41 79.03
CA MET A 1 55.99 29.75 78.19
C MET A 1 55.51 28.34 77.87
N THR A 2 55.29 28.03 76.58
CA THR A 2 55.42 26.73 75.87
C THR A 2 55.00 25.42 76.58
N ARG A 3 54.29 24.43 76.01
CA ARG A 3 53.75 24.13 74.67
C ARG A 3 53.01 22.76 74.73
N PHE A 4 51.96 22.60 73.90
CA PHE A 4 51.50 21.39 73.18
C PHE A 4 50.71 20.23 73.86
N PRO A 5 49.90 19.43 73.10
CA PRO A 5 48.43 19.36 73.26
C PRO A 5 47.84 17.93 73.39
N ARG A 6 46.51 17.78 73.47
CA ARG A 6 45.80 16.49 73.25
C ARG A 6 44.63 16.61 72.27
N ARG A 7 44.75 15.75 71.25
CA ARG A 7 43.87 15.22 70.19
C ARG A 7 42.36 15.49 70.26
N LEU A 8 41.81 15.87 69.09
CA LEU A 8 40.40 15.90 68.75
C LEU A 8 40.08 14.72 67.80
N THR A 9 39.05 13.94 68.12
CA THR A 9 38.57 12.80 67.33
C THR A 9 37.59 13.28 66.25
N VAL A 10 37.83 12.91 64.99
CA VAL A 10 36.93 13.19 63.85
C VAL A 10 36.14 11.91 63.52
N PHE A 11 34.82 12.02 63.47
CA PHE A 11 33.90 10.99 62.99
C PHE A 11 33.90 10.99 61.45
N LEU A 12 34.16 9.82 60.84
CA LEU A 12 34.09 9.60 59.40
C LEU A 12 32.69 9.09 59.03
N PHE A 13 31.92 9.87 58.28
CA PHE A 13 30.67 9.43 57.66
C PHE A 13 30.96 8.70 56.36
N LEU A 14 30.52 7.45 56.27
CA LEU A 14 30.64 6.58 55.11
C LEU A 14 29.50 6.88 54.13
N THR A 15 29.78 7.58 53.03
CA THR A 15 28.83 7.75 51.92
C THR A 15 28.97 6.60 50.93
N CYS A 16 27.94 5.76 50.84
CA CYS A 16 27.81 4.74 49.80
C CYS A 16 27.62 5.42 48.44
N VAL A 17 28.55 5.16 47.51
CA VAL A 17 28.42 5.53 46.10
C VAL A 17 27.53 4.49 45.43
N THR A 18 26.27 4.82 45.18
CA THR A 18 25.38 4.05 44.31
C THR A 18 25.69 4.40 42.85
N GLY A 19 26.25 3.45 42.11
CA GLY A 19 26.44 3.58 40.66
C GLY A 19 25.09 3.60 39.93
N PRO A 20 25.02 4.20 38.73
CA PRO A 20 23.78 4.26 37.98
C PRO A 20 23.46 2.86 37.46
N PHE A 21 22.38 2.26 37.98
CA PHE A 21 21.73 1.14 37.34
C PHE A 21 21.24 1.60 35.97
N GLY A 22 21.83 1.05 34.91
CA GLY A 22 21.33 1.21 33.55
C GLY A 22 19.92 0.65 33.47
N SER A 23 18.94 1.54 33.33
CA SER A 23 17.57 1.17 33.03
C SER A 23 17.53 0.61 31.61
N LEU A 24 17.37 -0.71 31.52
CA LEU A 24 16.89 -1.38 30.31
C LEU A 24 15.50 -0.81 30.00
N LEU A 25 15.44 0.12 29.05
CA LEU A 25 14.19 0.54 28.41
C LEU A 25 13.65 -0.66 27.65
N GLN A 26 12.78 -1.42 28.31
CA GLN A 26 11.93 -2.41 27.67
C GLN A 26 11.00 -1.63 26.75
N ALA A 27 11.28 -1.67 25.44
CA ALA A 27 10.45 -1.03 24.43
C ALA A 27 9.02 -1.57 24.59
N GLN A 28 8.12 -0.71 25.05
CA GLN A 28 6.71 -1.04 25.21
C GLN A 28 6.18 -1.29 23.79
N VAL A 29 5.81 -2.55 23.48
CA VAL A 29 5.21 -2.90 22.21
C VAL A 29 3.97 -2.03 22.04
N ALA A 30 4.00 -1.11 21.08
CA ALA A 30 2.88 -0.22 20.82
C ALA A 30 1.64 -1.07 20.56
N ALA A 31 0.53 -0.76 21.22
CA ALA A 31 -0.74 -1.45 21.00
C ALA A 31 -1.15 -1.32 19.53
N ASP A 32 -1.72 -2.38 18.96
CA ASP A 32 -2.12 -2.38 17.55
C ASP A 32 -3.18 -1.30 17.29
N HIS A 33 -3.04 -0.61 16.17
CA HIS A 33 -4.08 0.30 15.70
C HIS A 33 -5.20 -0.50 15.01
N VAL A 34 -6.33 -0.66 15.70
CA VAL A 34 -7.53 -1.29 15.15
C VAL A 34 -8.33 -0.26 14.35
N LEU A 35 -8.60 -0.56 13.09
CA LEU A 35 -9.36 0.33 12.20
C LEU A 35 -10.83 0.41 12.63
N GLN A 36 -11.35 1.63 12.75
CA GLN A 36 -12.75 1.86 13.04
C GLN A 36 -13.58 1.79 11.74
N PRO A 37 -14.72 1.06 11.73
CA PRO A 37 -15.61 1.06 10.57
C PRO A 37 -16.02 2.47 10.14
N GLY A 38 -15.98 2.74 8.83
CA GLY A 38 -16.36 4.03 8.26
C GLY A 38 -15.36 5.17 8.50
N LYS A 39 -14.15 4.88 9.00
CA LYS A 39 -13.09 5.88 9.18
C LYS A 39 -11.83 5.47 8.45
N PHE A 40 -11.19 6.45 7.81
CA PHE A 40 -9.85 6.28 7.27
C PHE A 40 -8.81 6.24 8.40
N PRO A 41 -7.72 5.49 8.24
CA PRO A 41 -6.65 5.45 9.23
C PRO A 41 -5.95 6.81 9.36
N LEU A 42 -5.28 7.01 10.50
CA LEU A 42 -4.35 8.13 10.64
C LEU A 42 -3.08 7.88 9.79
N PRO A 43 -2.39 8.94 9.33
CA PRO A 43 -1.08 8.79 8.69
C PRO A 43 -0.08 8.03 9.57
N ASN A 44 0.73 7.16 8.95
CA ASN A 44 1.87 6.48 9.57
C ASN A 44 1.55 5.57 10.77
N THR A 45 0.33 5.02 10.88
CA THR A 45 -0.05 4.08 11.96
C THR A 45 -0.04 2.61 11.55
N GLY A 46 0.17 2.31 10.26
CA GLY A 46 0.27 0.94 9.76
C GLY A 46 1.61 0.28 10.09
N THR A 47 1.62 -1.04 10.25
CA THR A 47 2.84 -1.84 10.41
C THR A 47 3.50 -2.05 9.04
N TYR A 48 4.75 -1.63 8.92
CA TYR A 48 5.55 -1.83 7.72
C TYR A 48 5.95 -3.30 7.56
N LEU A 49 5.68 -3.86 6.38
CA LEU A 49 6.19 -5.15 5.94
C LEU A 49 6.64 -5.02 4.48
N ALA A 50 7.69 -5.74 4.11
CA ALA A 50 8.18 -5.79 2.74
C ALA A 50 8.50 -7.23 2.33
N GLY A 51 8.44 -7.49 1.04
CA GLY A 51 8.64 -8.83 0.51
C GLY A 51 8.35 -8.95 -0.98
N GLU A 52 8.71 -10.10 -1.55
CA GLU A 52 8.36 -10.45 -2.93
C GLU A 52 6.90 -10.87 -3.04
N LEU A 53 6.18 -10.32 -4.02
CA LEU A 53 4.83 -10.73 -4.35
C LEU A 53 4.85 -12.09 -5.07
N VAL A 54 4.33 -13.15 -4.42
CA VAL A 54 4.37 -14.52 -4.95
C VAL A 54 3.02 -14.97 -5.49
N ILE A 55 1.92 -14.47 -4.91
CA ILE A 55 0.55 -14.88 -5.25
C ILE A 55 -0.32 -13.64 -5.35
N VAL A 56 -1.19 -13.62 -6.37
CA VAL A 56 -2.16 -12.54 -6.59
C VAL A 56 -3.53 -13.11 -6.93
N ASP A 57 -4.54 -12.62 -6.22
CA ASP A 57 -5.94 -12.63 -6.61
C ASP A 57 -6.34 -11.16 -6.85
N PRO A 58 -6.13 -10.65 -8.07
CA PRO A 58 -6.36 -9.23 -8.34
C PRO A 58 -7.85 -8.87 -8.37
N VAL A 59 -8.73 -9.85 -8.53
CA VAL A 59 -10.18 -9.64 -8.60
C VAL A 59 -10.74 -9.39 -7.20
N ASN A 60 -10.28 -10.16 -6.20
CA ASN A 60 -10.67 -9.94 -4.81
C ASN A 60 -9.67 -9.07 -4.03
N ARG A 61 -8.62 -8.56 -4.70
CA ARG A 61 -7.56 -7.70 -4.16
C ARG A 61 -6.83 -8.33 -2.97
N ARG A 62 -6.31 -9.54 -3.18
CA ARG A 62 -5.57 -10.32 -2.18
C ARG A 62 -4.29 -10.87 -2.76
N GLY A 63 -3.35 -11.23 -1.89
CA GLY A 63 -2.11 -11.83 -2.34
C GLY A 63 -1.32 -12.49 -1.22
N GLY A 64 -0.11 -12.93 -1.57
CA GLY A 64 0.84 -13.52 -0.63
C GLY A 64 2.23 -12.96 -0.87
N LEU A 65 2.89 -12.52 0.20
CA LEU A 65 4.26 -12.03 0.18
C LEU A 65 5.22 -13.10 0.73
N ARG A 66 6.33 -13.32 0.03
CA ARG A 66 7.53 -13.88 0.66
C ARG A 66 8.24 -12.71 1.32
N LEU A 67 8.11 -12.60 2.63
CA LEU A 67 8.69 -11.50 3.38
C LEU A 67 10.21 -11.47 3.25
N ASP A 68 10.77 -10.28 3.39
CA ASP A 68 12.21 -10.09 3.50
C ASP A 68 12.79 -10.96 4.61
N GLY A 69 13.97 -11.52 4.35
CA GLY A 69 14.66 -12.31 5.35
C GLY A 69 15.00 -11.51 6.59
N ASP A 70 14.80 -12.12 7.76
CA ASP A 70 15.18 -11.58 9.08
C ASP A 70 16.34 -12.39 9.72
N GLY A 71 16.97 -13.28 8.94
CA GLY A 71 17.95 -14.26 9.42
C GLY A 71 17.35 -15.43 10.21
N GLY A 72 16.07 -15.37 10.57
CA GLY A 72 15.35 -16.32 11.41
C GLY A 72 14.80 -17.55 10.67
N GLU A 73 14.11 -18.39 11.43
CA GLU A 73 13.53 -19.65 10.93
C GLU A 73 12.35 -19.43 9.97
N ARG A 74 11.67 -18.28 10.05
CA ARG A 74 10.50 -17.98 9.23
C ARG A 74 10.79 -18.10 7.74
N TYR A 75 11.95 -17.65 7.28
CA TYR A 75 12.27 -17.73 5.86
C TYR A 75 12.29 -19.18 5.33
N HIS A 76 12.78 -20.13 6.13
CA HIS A 76 12.94 -21.53 5.73
C HIS A 76 11.69 -22.38 5.94
N ALA A 77 10.94 -22.11 7.00
CA ALA A 77 9.83 -22.94 7.45
C ALA A 77 8.48 -22.23 7.43
N GLY A 78 8.48 -20.89 7.41
CA GLY A 78 7.28 -20.09 7.46
C GLY A 78 6.57 -20.00 6.11
N PRO A 79 5.23 -20.00 6.10
CA PRO A 79 4.48 -19.80 4.87
C PRO A 79 4.53 -18.33 4.41
N LEU A 80 4.03 -18.09 3.20
CA LEU A 80 3.80 -16.75 2.69
C LEU A 80 2.95 -15.94 3.68
N HIS A 81 3.23 -14.65 3.76
CA HIS A 81 2.36 -13.71 4.44
C HIS A 81 1.21 -13.31 3.52
N TYR A 82 0.04 -13.90 3.77
CA TYR A 82 -1.17 -13.60 3.01
C TYR A 82 -1.82 -12.30 3.47
N PHE A 83 -2.36 -11.53 2.53
CA PHE A 83 -2.97 -10.25 2.79
C PHE A 83 -4.23 -10.00 1.97
N ALA A 84 -5.08 -9.12 2.49
CA ALA A 84 -6.17 -8.48 1.77
C ALA A 84 -5.92 -6.97 1.68
N MET A 85 -6.17 -6.37 0.53
CA MET A 85 -6.20 -4.91 0.43
C MET A 85 -7.45 -4.38 1.11
N LEU A 86 -7.31 -3.31 1.91
CA LEU A 86 -8.45 -2.51 2.32
C LEU A 86 -9.17 -1.95 1.07
N PRO A 87 -10.48 -1.65 1.13
CA PRO A 87 -11.22 -1.09 -0.01
C PRO A 87 -10.58 0.20 -0.54
N TYR A 88 -10.06 1.02 0.37
CA TYR A 88 -9.34 2.26 0.10
C TYR A 88 -7.81 2.09 0.05
N GLY A 89 -7.33 0.84 0.01
CA GLY A 89 -5.91 0.54 -0.07
C GLY A 89 -5.34 0.97 -1.41
N MET A 90 -4.18 1.63 -1.40
CA MET A 90 -3.56 2.25 -2.57
C MET A 90 -2.40 1.39 -3.08
N ILE A 91 -2.31 1.18 -4.39
CA ILE A 91 -1.21 0.41 -4.99
C ILE A 91 -0.45 1.33 -5.94
N TRP A 92 0.88 1.25 -5.92
CA TRP A 92 1.76 2.02 -6.80
C TRP A 92 2.74 1.11 -7.52
N LEU A 93 2.96 1.41 -8.80
CA LEU A 93 3.94 0.75 -9.66
C LEU A 93 4.61 1.81 -10.52
N ASN A 94 5.93 1.79 -10.62
CA ASN A 94 6.73 2.70 -11.45
C ASN A 94 6.37 4.19 -11.28
N GLY A 95 6.02 4.61 -10.07
CA GLY A 95 5.72 6.00 -9.71
C GLY A 95 4.29 6.46 -10.01
N ALA A 96 3.41 5.58 -10.45
CA ALA A 96 2.00 5.90 -10.72
C ALA A 96 1.03 4.96 -9.98
N PRO A 97 -0.24 5.38 -9.76
CA PRO A 97 -1.26 4.50 -9.22
C PRO A 97 -1.44 3.23 -10.04
N ALA A 98 -1.80 2.14 -9.37
CA ALA A 98 -1.89 0.81 -9.95
C ALA A 98 -3.01 -0.01 -9.33
N GLU A 99 -3.33 -1.12 -9.99
CA GLU A 99 -4.13 -2.19 -9.43
C GLU A 99 -3.24 -3.41 -9.16
N LEU A 100 -3.69 -4.33 -8.29
CA LEU A 100 -2.86 -5.50 -7.93
C LEU A 100 -2.49 -6.37 -9.14
N ARG A 101 -3.32 -6.36 -10.20
CA ARG A 101 -3.03 -7.04 -11.48
C ARG A 101 -1.91 -6.43 -12.29
N ASP A 102 -1.59 -5.16 -12.03
CA ASP A 102 -0.55 -4.46 -12.78
C ASP A 102 0.83 -4.83 -12.25
N VAL A 103 0.92 -5.21 -10.96
CA VAL A 103 2.16 -5.60 -10.29
C VAL A 103 2.53 -7.03 -10.69
N PRO A 104 3.67 -7.24 -11.37
CA PRO A 104 4.12 -8.58 -11.72
C PRO A 104 4.39 -9.44 -10.47
N ILE A 105 4.11 -10.74 -10.58
CA ILE A 105 4.63 -11.71 -9.61
C ILE A 105 6.16 -11.67 -9.69
N GLY A 106 6.82 -11.72 -8.53
CA GLY A 106 8.27 -11.59 -8.42
C GLY A 106 8.75 -10.16 -8.13
N THR A 107 7.86 -9.17 -8.17
CA THR A 107 8.18 -7.79 -7.76
C THR A 107 8.28 -7.71 -6.24
N HIS A 108 9.39 -7.16 -5.74
CA HIS A 108 9.49 -6.75 -4.34
C HIS A 108 8.61 -5.53 -4.09
N VAL A 109 7.83 -5.59 -3.02
CA VAL A 109 6.89 -4.54 -2.64
C VAL A 109 7.01 -4.17 -1.18
N HIS A 110 6.78 -2.90 -0.91
CA HIS A 110 6.70 -2.30 0.40
C HIS A 110 5.24 -2.02 0.75
N GLY A 111 4.80 -2.45 1.93
CA GLY A 111 3.42 -2.25 2.36
C GLY A 111 3.29 -1.80 3.80
N TYR A 112 2.15 -1.18 4.08
CA TYR A 112 1.71 -0.87 5.44
C TYR A 112 0.41 -1.61 5.70
N PHE A 113 0.39 -2.33 6.81
CA PHE A 113 -0.64 -3.31 7.15
C PHE A 113 -1.26 -3.00 8.51
N TYR A 114 -2.54 -3.30 8.62
CA TYR A 114 -3.29 -3.28 9.88
C TYR A 114 -3.71 -4.70 10.24
N VAL A 115 -4.07 -4.88 11.50
CA VAL A 115 -4.88 -6.03 11.91
C VAL A 115 -6.23 -6.00 11.18
N PRO A 116 -6.91 -7.15 11.02
CA PRO A 116 -8.23 -7.19 10.41
C PRO A 116 -9.18 -6.15 11.02
N PRO A 117 -9.88 -5.36 10.19
CA PRO A 117 -11.03 -4.59 10.65
C PRO A 117 -12.08 -5.50 11.26
N VAL A 118 -12.91 -4.95 12.16
CA VAL A 118 -14.03 -5.68 12.76
C VAL A 118 -14.93 -6.29 11.68
N GLY A 119 -15.13 -7.62 11.74
CA GLY A 119 -15.91 -8.39 10.78
C GLY A 119 -15.13 -8.90 9.56
N GLU A 120 -13.82 -8.64 9.47
CA GLU A 120 -12.91 -9.14 8.43
C GLU A 120 -11.86 -10.12 8.97
N GLU A 121 -12.01 -10.58 10.21
CA GLU A 121 -11.04 -11.47 10.88
C GLU A 121 -10.88 -12.81 10.14
N SER A 122 -11.92 -13.23 9.41
CA SER A 122 -11.92 -14.48 8.62
C SER A 122 -11.54 -14.27 7.15
N THR A 123 -11.27 -13.04 6.71
CA THR A 123 -10.97 -12.73 5.31
C THR A 123 -9.68 -13.42 4.85
N ILE A 124 -8.67 -13.46 5.72
CA ILE A 124 -7.46 -14.25 5.55
C ILE A 124 -7.54 -15.41 6.54
N PRO A 125 -7.66 -16.67 6.07
CA PRO A 125 -7.69 -17.83 6.96
C PRO A 125 -6.43 -17.88 7.83
N PRO A 126 -6.56 -18.30 9.11
CA PRO A 126 -5.40 -18.51 9.95
C PRO A 126 -4.54 -19.64 9.37
N LEU A 127 -3.24 -19.58 9.65
CA LEU A 127 -2.35 -20.68 9.33
C LEU A 127 -2.74 -21.97 10.09
N PRO A 128 -2.39 -23.15 9.55
CA PRO A 128 -2.50 -24.41 10.28
C PRO A 128 -1.82 -24.35 11.66
N LYS A 129 -2.31 -25.15 12.63
CA LYS A 129 -1.84 -25.12 14.02
C LYS A 129 -0.34 -25.37 14.19
N ASP A 130 0.26 -26.17 13.32
CA ASP A 130 1.70 -26.48 13.29
C ASP A 130 2.56 -25.33 12.74
N MET A 131 1.93 -24.31 12.16
CA MET A 131 2.57 -23.12 11.59
C MET A 131 2.12 -21.81 12.27
N GLU A 132 1.34 -21.89 13.35
CA GLU A 132 0.76 -20.74 14.05
C GLU A 132 1.82 -19.76 14.58
N GLN A 133 3.00 -20.26 14.95
CA GLN A 133 4.17 -19.46 15.35
C GLN A 133 4.63 -18.48 14.27
N PHE A 134 4.30 -18.74 13.00
CA PHE A 134 4.61 -17.87 11.87
C PHE A 134 3.39 -17.00 11.46
N GLN A 135 2.32 -16.95 12.24
CA GLN A 135 1.21 -16.05 11.93
C GLN A 135 1.62 -14.60 12.21
N LEU A 136 1.51 -13.74 11.19
CA LEU A 136 1.50 -12.30 11.39
C LEU A 136 0.05 -11.82 11.44
N LYS A 137 -0.28 -11.05 12.47
CA LYS A 137 -1.61 -10.48 12.69
C LYS A 137 -1.96 -9.34 11.74
N HIS A 138 -0.96 -8.60 11.24
CA HIS A 138 -1.16 -7.46 10.34
C HIS A 138 -1.27 -7.94 8.90
N ASN A 139 -2.48 -8.21 8.42
CA ASN A 139 -2.74 -8.81 7.11
C ASN A 139 -3.70 -7.99 6.22
N HIS A 140 -4.06 -6.77 6.64
CA HIS A 140 -4.91 -5.86 5.86
C HIS A 140 -4.10 -4.65 5.37
N ALA A 141 -3.76 -4.65 4.09
CA ALA A 141 -2.89 -3.65 3.48
C ALA A 141 -3.63 -2.35 3.17
N VAL A 142 -3.11 -1.22 3.66
CA VAL A 142 -3.53 0.13 3.21
C VAL A 142 -2.69 0.62 2.03
N SER A 143 -1.49 0.10 1.87
CA SER A 143 -0.68 0.39 0.69
C SER A 143 0.22 -0.77 0.29
N LEU A 144 0.51 -0.84 -1.01
CA LEU A 144 1.57 -1.63 -1.60
C LEU A 144 2.27 -0.79 -2.68
N GLU A 145 3.59 -0.73 -2.65
CA GLU A 145 4.39 0.08 -3.56
C GLU A 145 5.60 -0.75 -4.00
N ASP A 146 5.92 -0.81 -5.30
CA ASP A 146 7.22 -1.33 -5.75
C ASP A 146 8.37 -0.43 -5.24
N ASP A 147 9.62 -0.93 -5.26
CA ASP A 147 10.77 -0.16 -4.79
C ASP A 147 10.86 1.22 -5.45
N PHE A 148 10.68 1.27 -6.77
CA PHE A 148 10.67 2.51 -7.54
C PHE A 148 9.72 3.53 -6.93
N SER A 149 8.43 3.16 -6.76
CA SER A 149 7.43 4.09 -6.26
C SER A 149 7.68 4.44 -4.80
N PHE A 150 8.02 3.44 -3.98
CA PHE A 150 8.22 3.59 -2.55
C PHE A 150 9.32 4.59 -2.24
N TYR A 151 10.50 4.44 -2.85
CA TYR A 151 11.64 5.34 -2.64
C TYR A 151 11.40 6.70 -3.29
N GLN A 152 10.90 6.75 -4.54
CA GLN A 152 10.63 8.01 -5.24
C GLN A 152 9.67 8.91 -4.45
N ARG A 153 8.57 8.36 -3.92
CA ARG A 153 7.57 9.14 -3.18
C ARG A 153 8.08 9.66 -1.84
N ARG A 154 9.16 9.08 -1.32
CA ARG A 154 9.84 9.52 -0.09
C ARG A 154 11.00 10.48 -0.38
N GLY A 155 11.24 10.79 -1.65
CA GLY A 155 12.34 11.65 -2.09
C GLY A 155 13.69 10.94 -2.16
N GLN A 156 13.71 9.61 -2.05
CA GLN A 156 14.93 8.80 -2.16
C GLN A 156 15.12 8.34 -3.60
N SER A 157 16.38 8.40 -4.05
CA SER A 157 16.89 7.85 -5.30
C SER A 157 18.20 7.12 -5.00
N TRP A 158 18.81 6.49 -6.01
CA TRP A 158 20.02 5.70 -5.81
C TRP A 158 21.14 6.20 -6.71
N GLN A 159 22.27 6.58 -6.12
CA GLN A 159 23.48 6.88 -6.87
C GLN A 159 24.29 5.61 -7.06
N VAL A 160 24.65 5.27 -8.29
CA VAL A 160 25.54 4.15 -8.60
C VAL A 160 26.95 4.48 -8.11
N VAL A 161 27.49 3.66 -7.22
CA VAL A 161 28.87 3.80 -6.72
C VAL A 161 29.82 3.01 -7.62
N SER A 162 29.47 1.76 -7.91
CA SER A 162 30.24 0.91 -8.82
C SER A 162 29.40 -0.25 -9.33
N ILE A 163 29.83 -0.82 -10.45
CA ILE A 163 29.26 -2.03 -11.03
C ILE A 163 30.40 -3.02 -11.30
N ASP A 164 30.23 -4.27 -10.84
CA ASP A 164 31.12 -5.39 -11.11
C ASP A 164 30.31 -6.46 -11.84
N ALA A 165 30.16 -6.30 -13.15
CA ALA A 165 29.32 -7.17 -13.98
C ALA A 165 29.83 -8.62 -13.98
N ASN A 166 31.14 -8.84 -13.80
CA ASN A 166 31.73 -10.18 -13.72
C ASN A 166 31.29 -10.93 -12.45
N LYS A 167 31.04 -10.19 -11.36
CA LYS A 167 30.48 -10.74 -10.13
C LYS A 167 28.96 -10.63 -10.04
N GLY A 168 28.32 -10.02 -11.03
CA GLY A 168 26.88 -9.74 -11.02
C GLY A 168 26.47 -8.85 -9.86
N LYS A 169 27.28 -7.83 -9.51
CA LYS A 169 26.98 -6.92 -8.39
C LYS A 169 26.93 -5.46 -8.81
N ILE A 170 25.98 -4.71 -8.24
CA ILE A 170 25.90 -3.26 -8.32
C ILE A 170 25.89 -2.67 -6.90
N ASN A 171 26.79 -1.71 -6.66
CA ASN A 171 26.87 -0.99 -5.39
C ASN A 171 26.21 0.37 -5.57
N VAL A 172 25.29 0.71 -4.67
CA VAL A 172 24.59 2.00 -4.71
C VAL A 172 24.64 2.68 -3.34
N ALA A 173 24.57 4.00 -3.36
CA ALA A 173 24.36 4.82 -2.17
C ALA A 173 23.04 5.58 -2.33
N PRO A 174 22.21 5.69 -1.29
CA PRO A 174 20.97 6.41 -1.40
C PRO A 174 21.23 7.93 -1.47
N SER A 175 20.42 8.64 -2.25
CA SER A 175 20.52 10.09 -2.50
C SER A 175 19.15 10.76 -2.35
N GLY A 176 19.13 12.02 -1.92
CA GLY A 176 17.91 12.77 -1.64
C GLY A 176 17.43 12.62 -0.19
N GLN A 177 16.10 12.61 0.02
CA GLN A 177 15.50 12.40 1.33
C GLN A 177 15.37 10.90 1.61
N MET A 178 16.01 10.44 2.68
CA MET A 178 16.03 9.02 3.03
C MET A 178 14.68 8.53 3.52
N ALA A 179 14.25 7.37 3.02
CA ALA A 179 13.10 6.67 3.52
C ALA A 179 13.33 6.22 4.98
N LYS A 180 12.29 6.33 5.80
CA LYS A 180 12.33 5.87 7.19
C LYS A 180 12.36 4.34 7.27
N ASP A 181 11.52 3.70 6.46
CA ASP A 181 11.43 2.25 6.32
C ASP A 181 12.09 1.83 5.00
N GLY A 182 12.46 0.55 4.87
CA GLY A 182 13.20 0.04 3.71
C GLY A 182 14.71 0.27 3.81
N ILE A 183 15.40 0.16 2.68
CA ILE A 183 16.86 0.30 2.59
C ILE A 183 17.19 1.79 2.45
N ASN A 184 17.96 2.33 3.40
CA ASN A 184 18.31 3.76 3.45
C ASN A 184 19.81 4.02 3.74
N THR A 185 20.63 3.00 3.57
CA THR A 185 22.09 3.04 3.64
C THR A 185 22.69 2.52 2.33
N PRO A 186 23.99 2.71 2.07
CA PRO A 186 24.64 2.05 0.95
C PRO A 186 24.36 0.54 0.95
N TYR A 187 24.15 -0.01 -0.24
CA TYR A 187 23.71 -1.38 -0.43
C TYR A 187 24.31 -1.99 -1.69
N THR A 188 24.52 -3.30 -1.66
CA THR A 188 24.97 -4.08 -2.81
C THR A 188 23.85 -4.99 -3.27
N PHE A 189 23.42 -4.84 -4.51
CA PHE A 189 22.41 -5.68 -5.13
C PHE A 189 23.03 -6.63 -6.15
N ASP A 190 22.34 -7.75 -6.38
CA ASP A 190 22.61 -8.60 -7.53
C ASP A 190 22.13 -7.92 -8.81
N ILE A 191 22.89 -8.08 -9.89
CA ILE A 191 22.51 -7.63 -11.22
C ILE A 191 22.87 -8.72 -12.23
N GLU A 192 21.94 -9.03 -13.12
CA GLU A 192 22.01 -10.17 -14.04
C GLU A 192 21.88 -9.67 -15.49
N ASP A 193 22.28 -10.49 -16.46
CA ASP A 193 22.11 -10.20 -17.89
C ASP A 193 20.64 -10.05 -18.32
N VAL A 194 19.72 -10.61 -17.54
CA VAL A 194 18.26 -10.47 -17.71
C VAL A 194 17.68 -9.20 -17.06
N THR A 195 18.47 -8.42 -16.33
CA THR A 195 18.01 -7.14 -15.75
C THR A 195 17.63 -6.17 -16.85
N LYS A 196 16.41 -5.62 -16.81
CA LYS A 196 15.97 -4.62 -17.81
C LYS A 196 16.56 -3.26 -17.49
N VAL A 197 17.47 -2.78 -18.33
CA VAL A 197 18.11 -1.47 -18.18
C VAL A 197 17.43 -0.47 -19.11
N TRP A 198 16.78 0.55 -18.55
CA TRP A 198 16.06 1.57 -19.29
C TRP A 198 16.84 2.87 -19.38
N LYS A 199 17.00 3.38 -20.61
CA LYS A 199 17.56 4.72 -20.89
C LYS A 199 16.66 5.42 -21.89
N GLY A 200 16.16 6.61 -21.56
CA GLY A 200 15.07 7.25 -22.29
C GLY A 200 13.88 6.29 -22.48
N ARG A 201 13.58 5.90 -23.73
CA ARG A 201 12.41 5.05 -24.04
C ARG A 201 12.79 3.66 -24.58
N THR A 202 14.03 3.24 -24.37
CA THR A 202 14.59 2.00 -24.93
C THR A 202 15.28 1.17 -23.85
N LEU A 203 15.35 -0.13 -24.10
CA LEU A 203 16.23 -1.01 -23.34
C LEU A 203 17.65 -0.90 -23.87
N VAL A 204 18.62 -0.86 -22.96
CA VAL A 204 20.06 -0.81 -23.23
C VAL A 204 20.77 -1.92 -22.46
N ASP A 205 22.09 -2.05 -22.62
CA ASP A 205 22.85 -3.12 -21.99
C ASP A 205 23.34 -2.73 -20.59
N LEU A 206 23.76 -3.72 -19.79
CA LEU A 206 24.38 -3.47 -18.48
C LEU A 206 25.60 -2.54 -18.55
N ALA A 207 26.31 -2.54 -19.69
CA ALA A 207 27.47 -1.70 -19.93
C ALA A 207 27.14 -0.20 -19.99
N ASP A 208 25.87 0.17 -20.18
CA ASP A 208 25.41 1.57 -20.16
C ASP A 208 25.22 2.14 -18.75
N ILE A 209 25.34 1.31 -17.71
CA ILE A 209 25.26 1.76 -16.31
C ILE A 209 26.61 2.37 -15.92
N ALA A 210 26.62 3.66 -15.61
CA ALA A 210 27.83 4.38 -15.18
C ALA A 210 27.83 4.68 -13.67
N PRO A 211 29.00 4.72 -13.02
CA PRO A 211 29.14 5.34 -11.71
C PRO A 211 28.63 6.79 -11.67
N GLU A 212 28.31 7.25 -10.47
CA GLU A 212 27.75 8.57 -10.15
C GLU A 212 26.33 8.84 -10.69
N GLN A 213 25.79 7.93 -11.49
CA GLN A 213 24.48 8.06 -12.10
C GLN A 213 23.36 7.87 -11.08
N VAL A 214 22.32 8.72 -11.14
CA VAL A 214 21.15 8.64 -10.26
C VAL A 214 20.03 7.84 -10.93
N VAL A 215 19.71 6.71 -10.32
CA VAL A 215 18.78 5.71 -10.84
C VAL A 215 17.60 5.48 -9.89
N GLN A 216 16.56 4.86 -10.43
CA GLN A 216 15.56 4.13 -9.65
C GLN A 216 15.55 2.69 -10.15
N PHE A 217 15.10 1.74 -9.33
CA PHE A 217 15.02 0.35 -9.72
C PHE A 217 13.89 -0.37 -8.97
N ASN A 218 13.53 -1.56 -9.48
CA ASN A 218 12.68 -2.53 -8.80
C ASN A 218 13.48 -3.79 -8.48
N LEU A 219 13.28 -4.30 -7.27
CA LEU A 219 13.93 -5.51 -6.80
C LEU A 219 13.07 -6.75 -7.05
N GLY A 220 13.71 -7.91 -6.98
CA GLY A 220 13.08 -9.22 -7.00
C GLY A 220 13.93 -10.25 -6.26
N TRP A 221 13.46 -11.50 -6.19
CA TRP A 221 14.12 -12.54 -5.40
C TRP A 221 15.54 -12.87 -5.87
N SER A 222 16.44 -13.03 -4.90
CA SER A 222 17.77 -13.60 -5.11
C SER A 222 18.03 -14.77 -4.15
N PRO A 223 18.99 -15.68 -4.46
CA PRO A 223 19.31 -16.81 -3.60
C PRO A 223 19.67 -16.41 -2.16
N GLY A 224 20.26 -15.23 -1.96
CA GLY A 224 20.62 -14.68 -0.66
C GLY A 224 19.48 -13.91 0.04
N TRP A 225 18.24 -14.00 -0.43
CA TRP A 225 17.09 -13.27 0.14
C TRP A 225 16.92 -13.40 1.65
N ARG A 226 17.28 -14.56 2.21
CA ARG A 226 17.29 -14.81 3.66
C ARG A 226 18.14 -13.77 4.41
N ASP A 227 19.24 -13.36 3.81
CA ASP A 227 20.23 -12.43 4.34
C ASP A 227 20.00 -11.02 3.76
N LYS A 228 18.79 -10.78 3.25
CA LYS A 228 18.33 -9.56 2.57
C LYS A 228 19.08 -9.27 1.28
N GLU A 229 19.68 -10.25 0.62
CA GLU A 229 20.19 -10.02 -0.73
C GLU A 229 19.02 -9.94 -1.72
N PHE A 230 19.09 -8.98 -2.62
CA PHE A 230 18.06 -8.73 -3.62
C PHE A 230 18.69 -8.57 -4.99
N LYS A 231 17.96 -8.97 -6.03
CA LYS A 231 18.37 -8.69 -7.40
C LYS A 231 17.61 -7.52 -7.99
N VAL A 232 18.30 -6.74 -8.82
CA VAL A 232 17.70 -5.68 -9.63
C VAL A 232 16.98 -6.33 -10.82
N SER A 233 15.65 -6.24 -10.85
CA SER A 233 14.83 -6.76 -11.94
C SER A 233 14.72 -5.77 -13.10
N GLU A 234 14.52 -4.48 -12.78
CA GLU A 234 14.47 -3.37 -13.72
C GLU A 234 15.15 -2.14 -13.11
N ILE A 235 15.86 -1.36 -13.94
CA ILE A 235 16.58 -0.15 -13.53
C ILE A 235 16.38 0.96 -14.56
N TRP A 236 16.12 2.19 -14.09
CA TRP A 236 15.88 3.38 -14.90
C TRP A 236 17.02 4.37 -14.70
N LEU A 237 17.75 4.59 -15.79
CA LEU A 237 19.03 5.28 -15.81
C LEU A 237 18.93 6.80 -15.74
N ASP A 238 17.83 7.35 -16.23
CA ASP A 238 17.65 8.79 -16.43
C ASP A 238 16.23 9.25 -16.14
N ASP A 239 16.02 10.56 -16.14
CA ASP A 239 14.71 11.14 -15.83
C ASP A 239 13.65 10.83 -16.88
N ASP A 240 14.05 10.76 -18.15
CA ASP A 240 13.15 10.45 -19.26
C ASP A 240 12.59 9.02 -19.16
N SER A 241 13.43 8.05 -18.80
CA SER A 241 13.02 6.66 -18.60
C SER A 241 12.11 6.48 -17.40
N ARG A 242 12.39 7.17 -16.29
CA ARG A 242 11.49 7.20 -15.12
C ARG A 242 10.13 7.78 -15.47
N LYS A 243 10.10 8.97 -16.09
CA LYS A 243 8.86 9.63 -16.54
C LYS A 243 8.08 8.77 -17.53
N PHE A 244 8.78 8.08 -18.44
CA PHE A 244 8.14 7.19 -19.40
C PHE A 244 7.46 6.00 -18.71
N ALA A 245 8.13 5.35 -17.76
CA ALA A 245 7.57 4.23 -17.00
C ALA A 245 6.35 4.68 -16.16
N THR A 246 6.46 5.83 -15.50
CA THR A 246 5.36 6.45 -14.76
C THR A 246 4.16 6.73 -15.65
N ASP A 247 4.34 7.38 -16.81
CA ASP A 247 3.23 7.68 -17.71
C ASP A 247 2.60 6.41 -18.32
N LEU A 248 3.41 5.38 -18.62
CA LEU A 248 2.88 4.11 -19.11
C LEU A 248 1.95 3.44 -18.08
N GLN A 249 2.36 3.39 -16.81
CA GLN A 249 1.52 2.84 -15.76
C GLN A 249 0.30 3.72 -15.48
N ARG A 250 0.49 5.04 -15.42
CA ARG A 250 -0.59 6.03 -15.27
C ARG A 250 -1.69 5.83 -16.32
N ARG A 251 -1.32 5.67 -17.60
CA ARG A 251 -2.28 5.42 -18.70
C ARG A 251 -3.04 4.10 -18.51
N ARG A 252 -2.40 3.04 -18.02
CA ARG A 252 -3.06 1.77 -17.68
C ARG A 252 -4.10 1.96 -16.57
N HIS A 253 -3.71 2.65 -15.50
CA HIS A 253 -4.59 2.94 -14.37
C HIS A 253 -5.80 3.80 -14.77
N VAL A 254 -5.58 4.90 -15.51
CA VAL A 254 -6.68 5.74 -16.01
C VAL A 254 -7.66 4.93 -16.85
N LYS A 255 -7.15 4.09 -17.77
CA LYS A 255 -8.00 3.20 -18.58
C LYS A 255 -8.80 2.24 -17.68
N TYR A 256 -8.15 1.63 -16.69
CA TYR A 256 -8.80 0.70 -15.76
C TYR A 256 -9.95 1.39 -15.00
N GLN A 257 -9.71 2.57 -14.41
CA GLN A 257 -10.75 3.26 -13.64
C GLN A 257 -11.86 3.84 -14.52
N LYS A 258 -11.61 4.24 -15.77
CA LYS A 258 -12.72 4.59 -16.68
C LYS A 258 -13.66 3.40 -16.94
N GLN A 259 -13.14 2.17 -16.89
CA GLN A 259 -13.93 0.95 -17.10
C GLN A 259 -14.60 0.43 -15.82
N ARG A 260 -13.92 0.49 -14.67
CA ARG A 260 -14.40 -0.03 -13.36
C ARG A 260 -15.04 1.03 -12.46
N TRP A 261 -14.85 2.30 -12.82
CA TRP A 261 -15.28 3.53 -12.15
C TRP A 261 -14.54 3.84 -10.85
N LEU A 262 -14.61 5.09 -10.39
CA LEU A 262 -13.90 5.50 -9.18
C LEU A 262 -14.51 4.85 -7.94
N PRO A 263 -13.71 4.27 -7.04
CA PRO A 263 -14.24 3.70 -5.81
C PRO A 263 -14.47 4.79 -4.74
N GLY A 264 -15.41 4.52 -3.86
CA GLY A 264 -15.68 5.30 -2.67
C GLY A 264 -16.49 4.48 -1.68
N TRP A 265 -16.86 5.09 -0.56
CA TRP A 265 -17.85 4.52 0.35
C TRP A 265 -18.94 5.52 0.67
N ILE A 266 -19.99 5.02 1.30
CA ILE A 266 -21.09 5.84 1.78
C ILE A 266 -20.81 6.26 3.22
N ASP A 267 -20.83 7.56 3.47
CA ASP A 267 -20.71 8.14 4.81
C ASP A 267 -22.07 8.12 5.52
N SER A 268 -23.13 8.55 4.83
CA SER A 268 -24.49 8.63 5.36
C SER A 268 -25.56 8.49 4.28
N VAL A 269 -26.77 8.13 4.71
CA VAL A 269 -27.97 8.03 3.88
C VAL A 269 -29.12 8.70 4.60
N GLU A 270 -29.84 9.56 3.88
CA GLU A 270 -31.05 10.25 4.32
C GLU A 270 -32.19 9.80 3.41
N ASP A 271 -33.05 8.94 3.92
CA ASP A 271 -34.22 8.45 3.18
C ASP A 271 -35.30 9.53 3.10
N ASN A 272 -35.97 9.63 1.96
CA ASN A 272 -37.20 10.42 1.87
C ASN A 272 -38.41 9.57 2.27
N ASP A 273 -39.49 10.20 2.71
CA ASP A 273 -40.74 9.53 3.09
C ASP A 273 -41.34 8.67 1.96
N PHE A 274 -41.17 9.09 0.69
CA PHE A 274 -41.73 8.42 -0.49
C PHE A 274 -40.68 8.16 -1.57
N GLY A 275 -39.72 7.28 -1.25
CA GLY A 275 -38.75 6.76 -2.21
C GLY A 275 -37.61 7.73 -2.51
N GLY A 276 -36.47 7.14 -2.91
CA GLY A 276 -35.24 7.88 -3.10
C GLY A 276 -34.68 8.42 -1.78
N GLY A 277 -33.70 9.31 -1.91
CA GLY A 277 -33.04 9.89 -0.76
C GLY A 277 -31.74 10.57 -1.15
N THR A 278 -31.03 11.04 -0.14
CA THR A 278 -29.75 11.71 -0.30
C THR A 278 -28.65 10.83 0.29
N VAL A 279 -27.62 10.56 -0.51
CA VAL A 279 -26.46 9.77 -0.09
C VAL A 279 -25.24 10.67 -0.06
N THR A 280 -24.52 10.67 1.05
CA THR A 280 -23.20 11.29 1.15
C THR A 280 -22.14 10.21 0.98
N LEU A 281 -21.21 10.41 0.05
CA LEU A 281 -20.11 9.49 -0.20
C LEU A 281 -18.76 10.20 -0.17
N THR A 282 -17.72 9.48 0.25
CA THR A 282 -16.33 9.92 0.14
C THR A 282 -15.62 9.03 -0.87
N LEU A 283 -14.96 9.65 -1.86
CA LEU A 283 -14.17 8.93 -2.85
C LEU A 283 -12.85 8.46 -2.22
N PHE A 284 -12.39 7.27 -2.59
CA PHE A 284 -11.10 6.76 -2.13
C PHE A 284 -9.96 7.44 -2.87
N GLY A 285 -8.82 7.59 -2.21
CA GLY A 285 -7.59 8.14 -2.77
C GLY A 285 -6.83 7.14 -3.64
N GLY A 286 -5.61 7.51 -4.04
CA GLY A 286 -4.74 6.64 -4.83
C GLY A 286 -5.22 6.44 -6.26
N MET A 287 -5.87 7.44 -6.85
CA MET A 287 -6.27 7.47 -8.26
C MET A 287 -5.58 8.63 -8.98
N ASP A 288 -5.45 8.54 -10.31
CA ASP A 288 -4.95 9.64 -11.11
C ASP A 288 -5.84 10.89 -10.95
N PRO A 289 -5.27 12.09 -10.66
CA PRO A 289 -6.02 13.32 -10.46
C PRO A 289 -6.97 13.69 -11.62
N SER A 290 -6.64 13.31 -12.86
CA SER A 290 -7.47 13.58 -14.03
C SER A 290 -8.83 12.91 -13.94
N LEU A 291 -8.93 11.77 -13.25
CA LEU A 291 -10.21 11.05 -13.09
C LEU A 291 -11.18 11.84 -12.22
N TYR A 292 -10.69 12.46 -11.13
CA TYR A 292 -11.52 13.33 -10.29
C TYR A 292 -11.87 14.63 -10.99
N ALA A 293 -10.93 15.21 -11.74
CA ALA A 293 -11.17 16.41 -12.54
C ALA A 293 -12.28 16.17 -13.58
N GLU A 294 -12.24 15.04 -14.28
CA GLU A 294 -13.29 14.63 -15.23
C GLU A 294 -14.65 14.39 -14.53
N LEU A 295 -14.64 13.83 -13.31
CA LEU A 295 -15.85 13.65 -12.52
C LEU A 295 -16.45 15.01 -12.12
N LYS A 296 -15.65 15.91 -11.56
CA LYS A 296 -16.05 17.27 -11.16
C LYS A 296 -16.59 18.08 -12.35
N ALA A 297 -15.93 17.99 -13.50
CA ALA A 297 -16.35 18.66 -14.74
C ALA A 297 -17.74 18.21 -15.25
N THR A 298 -18.23 17.05 -14.81
CA THR A 298 -19.54 16.51 -15.22
C THR A 298 -20.57 16.47 -14.10
N GLN A 299 -20.31 17.13 -12.97
CA GLN A 299 -21.17 17.07 -11.77
C GLN A 299 -22.64 17.44 -12.05
N GLU A 300 -22.89 18.44 -12.90
CA GLU A 300 -24.23 18.92 -13.27
C GLU A 300 -25.05 17.86 -14.05
N LYS A 301 -24.37 16.88 -14.65
CA LYS A 301 -25.02 15.77 -15.37
C LYS A 301 -25.39 14.60 -14.46
N GLY A 302 -24.97 14.64 -13.19
CA GLY A 302 -25.09 13.55 -12.23
C GLY A 302 -24.13 12.38 -12.49
N PHE A 303 -24.04 11.48 -11.51
CA PHE A 303 -23.13 10.33 -11.52
C PHE A 303 -23.87 9.01 -11.49
N GLY A 304 -23.35 8.03 -12.22
CA GLY A 304 -23.79 6.64 -12.08
C GLY A 304 -23.12 6.00 -10.88
N VAL A 305 -23.89 5.58 -9.88
CA VAL A 305 -23.37 4.94 -8.68
C VAL A 305 -23.85 3.50 -8.63
N ALA A 306 -22.94 2.55 -8.41
CA ALA A 306 -23.25 1.15 -8.23
C ALA A 306 -22.66 0.64 -6.91
N VAL A 307 -23.38 -0.26 -6.23
CA VAL A 307 -22.91 -0.92 -5.02
C VAL A 307 -21.72 -1.82 -5.34
N ALA A 308 -20.70 -1.77 -4.49
CA ALA A 308 -19.54 -2.63 -4.58
C ALA A 308 -19.31 -3.38 -3.26
N GLU A 309 -18.65 -4.53 -3.36
CA GLU A 309 -18.09 -5.23 -2.20
C GLU A 309 -16.78 -4.59 -1.75
N LYS A 310 -16.24 -5.02 -0.61
CA LYS A 310 -14.95 -4.53 -0.08
C LYS A 310 -13.77 -4.78 -1.03
N SER A 311 -13.86 -5.82 -1.86
CA SER A 311 -12.94 -6.08 -2.98
C SER A 311 -13.10 -5.12 -4.16
N LEU A 312 -14.05 -4.19 -4.09
CA LEU A 312 -14.46 -3.25 -5.13
C LEU A 312 -15.12 -3.89 -6.36
N ARG A 313 -15.49 -5.17 -6.28
CA ARG A 313 -16.30 -5.87 -7.28
C ARG A 313 -17.74 -5.40 -7.23
N THR A 314 -18.39 -5.44 -8.38
CA THR A 314 -19.82 -5.11 -8.55
C THR A 314 -20.54 -6.32 -9.13
N TRP A 315 -21.86 -6.39 -8.97
CA TRP A 315 -22.70 -7.40 -9.62
C TRP A 315 -22.75 -7.14 -11.13
N PHE A 316 -23.56 -6.17 -11.55
CA PHE A 316 -23.54 -5.68 -12.90
C PHE A 316 -23.79 -4.18 -12.94
N HIS A 317 -22.75 -3.41 -12.65
CA HIS A 317 -22.83 -1.94 -12.51
C HIS A 317 -23.54 -1.23 -13.68
N ARG A 318 -23.47 -1.78 -14.91
CA ARG A 318 -24.16 -1.20 -16.07
C ARG A 318 -25.67 -1.16 -15.86
N SER A 319 -26.26 -2.24 -15.35
CA SER A 319 -27.69 -2.38 -15.10
C SER A 319 -28.07 -1.89 -13.71
N ASP A 320 -27.22 -2.15 -12.71
CA ASP A 320 -27.59 -1.95 -11.30
C ASP A 320 -27.42 -0.51 -10.84
N LYS A 321 -26.65 0.32 -11.56
CA LYS A 321 -26.39 1.70 -11.14
C LYS A 321 -27.69 2.50 -10.97
N LYS A 322 -27.68 3.44 -10.03
CA LYS A 322 -28.62 4.55 -9.98
C LYS A 322 -27.92 5.85 -10.34
N ILE A 323 -28.66 6.78 -10.93
CA ILE A 323 -28.12 8.11 -11.25
C ILE A 323 -28.41 9.03 -10.08
N GLY A 324 -27.35 9.56 -9.47
CA GLY A 324 -27.42 10.55 -8.40
C GLY A 324 -27.13 11.94 -8.97
N GLN A 325 -28.00 12.91 -8.65
CA GLN A 325 -27.77 14.33 -8.95
C GLN A 325 -26.87 14.93 -7.88
N VAL A 326 -25.80 15.62 -8.27
CA VAL A 326 -24.88 16.25 -7.32
C VAL A 326 -25.56 17.45 -6.67
N ILE A 327 -25.67 17.43 -5.35
CA ILE A 327 -26.17 18.55 -4.54
C ILE A 327 -25.01 19.33 -3.94
N GLU A 328 -23.95 18.62 -3.53
CA GLU A 328 -22.81 19.21 -2.85
C GLU A 328 -21.53 18.48 -3.22
N TRP A 329 -20.44 19.24 -3.38
CA TRP A 329 -19.09 18.75 -3.63
C TRP A 329 -18.13 19.45 -2.67
N LYS A 330 -17.43 18.68 -1.84
CA LYS A 330 -16.49 19.16 -0.83
C LYS A 330 -15.12 18.55 -1.06
N GLU A 331 -14.07 19.34 -0.87
CA GLU A 331 -12.67 18.93 -0.97
C GLU A 331 -11.94 19.28 0.33
N ALA A 332 -11.15 18.34 0.84
CA ALA A 332 -10.24 18.53 1.95
C ALA A 332 -8.79 18.62 1.44
N GLU A 333 -8.02 19.58 1.95
CA GLU A 333 -6.63 19.81 1.50
C GLU A 333 -5.68 18.67 1.89
N ASN A 334 -5.84 18.10 3.08
CA ASN A 334 -4.93 17.09 3.64
C ASN A 334 -5.72 15.84 4.05
N PRO A 335 -6.21 15.05 3.08
CA PRO A 335 -6.99 13.87 3.39
C PRO A 335 -6.15 12.78 4.07
N PRO A 336 -6.76 11.98 4.97
CA PRO A 336 -6.09 10.83 5.56
C PRO A 336 -5.76 9.76 4.50
N PRO A 337 -4.81 8.85 4.77
CA PRO A 337 -4.48 7.75 3.85
C PRO A 337 -5.71 6.97 3.40
N GLY A 338 -5.81 6.77 2.08
CA GLY A 338 -6.93 6.07 1.45
C GLY A 338 -8.13 6.95 1.12
N SER A 339 -8.20 8.20 1.58
CA SER A 339 -9.21 9.18 1.15
C SER A 339 -8.66 10.06 0.02
N SER A 340 -9.49 10.45 -0.93
CA SER A 340 -9.14 11.50 -1.90
C SER A 340 -9.34 12.91 -1.34
N GLY A 341 -10.00 13.03 -0.19
CA GLY A 341 -10.49 14.31 0.34
C GLY A 341 -11.76 14.81 -0.34
N ILE A 342 -12.27 14.10 -1.35
CA ILE A 342 -13.48 14.48 -2.08
C ILE A 342 -14.70 13.79 -1.47
N GLN A 343 -15.61 14.58 -0.93
CA GLN A 343 -16.92 14.15 -0.48
C GLN A 343 -18.00 14.72 -1.39
N VAL A 344 -18.96 13.89 -1.80
CA VAL A 344 -20.05 14.26 -2.69
C VAL A 344 -21.37 13.87 -2.06
N ARG A 345 -22.33 14.79 -2.07
CA ARG A 345 -23.72 14.53 -1.67
C ARG A 345 -24.60 14.44 -2.90
N LEU A 346 -25.31 13.32 -3.03
CA LEU A 346 -26.05 12.93 -4.23
C LEU A 346 -27.52 12.69 -3.90
N LYS A 347 -28.42 13.31 -4.67
CA LYS A 347 -29.86 13.03 -4.62
C LYS A 347 -30.23 11.93 -5.59
N PHE A 348 -30.91 10.90 -5.11
CA PHE A 348 -31.42 9.80 -5.93
C PHE A 348 -32.94 9.77 -5.92
N THR A 349 -33.52 9.42 -7.07
CA THR A 349 -34.96 9.08 -7.17
C THR A 349 -35.25 7.71 -6.58
N GLU A 350 -34.28 6.79 -6.62
CA GLU A 350 -34.38 5.43 -6.09
C GLU A 350 -33.07 5.05 -5.42
N LEU A 351 -33.14 4.44 -4.24
CA LEU A 351 -31.98 3.93 -3.54
C LEU A 351 -31.85 2.41 -3.76
N LEU A 352 -30.63 1.94 -3.87
CA LEU A 352 -30.33 0.51 -3.83
C LEU A 352 -30.26 0.05 -2.38
N ASP A 353 -30.65 -1.18 -2.09
CA ASP A 353 -30.53 -1.77 -0.73
C ASP A 353 -29.10 -1.73 -0.18
N GLY A 354 -28.10 -1.78 -1.06
CA GLY A 354 -26.69 -1.68 -0.67
C GLY A 354 -26.19 -0.26 -0.40
N TYR A 355 -27.02 0.77 -0.60
CA TYR A 355 -26.67 2.13 -0.19
C TYR A 355 -26.82 2.27 1.32
N ARG A 356 -25.76 1.89 2.05
CA ARG A 356 -25.72 1.91 3.52
C ARG A 356 -24.38 2.48 4.01
N PRO A 357 -24.36 3.18 5.15
CA PRO A 357 -23.12 3.69 5.73
C PRO A 357 -22.02 2.62 5.82
N GLY A 358 -20.81 2.97 5.42
CA GLY A 358 -19.64 2.09 5.38
C GLY A 358 -19.57 1.12 4.19
N ARG A 359 -20.62 0.99 3.36
CA ARG A 359 -20.59 0.16 2.16
C ARG A 359 -19.80 0.86 1.05
N ALA A 360 -19.05 0.07 0.28
CA ALA A 360 -18.31 0.54 -0.88
C ALA A 360 -19.24 0.74 -2.09
N VAL A 361 -18.87 1.69 -2.94
CA VAL A 361 -19.54 2.00 -4.20
C VAL A 361 -18.51 2.27 -5.30
N ARG A 362 -18.98 2.18 -6.55
CA ARG A 362 -18.27 2.60 -7.76
C ARG A 362 -19.03 3.76 -8.40
N VAL A 363 -18.34 4.86 -8.67
CA VAL A 363 -18.91 6.14 -9.13
C VAL A 363 -18.37 6.48 -10.53
N LYS A 364 -19.28 6.52 -11.50
CA LYS A 364 -18.99 6.78 -12.91
C LYS A 364 -19.20 8.25 -13.25
N CYS A 365 -18.19 8.87 -13.87
CA CYS A 365 -18.35 10.12 -14.61
C CYS A 365 -19.30 9.94 -15.79
N HIS A 366 -20.16 10.92 -16.03
CA HIS A 366 -21.18 10.86 -17.08
C HIS A 366 -20.57 10.51 -18.45
N ASP A 367 -19.45 11.16 -18.80
CA ASP A 367 -18.87 11.12 -20.14
C ASP A 367 -17.99 9.87 -20.40
N TRP A 368 -17.74 9.02 -19.39
CA TRP A 368 -17.00 7.78 -19.62
C TRP A 368 -17.79 6.77 -20.44
N LEU A 369 -17.12 6.06 -21.33
CA LEU A 369 -17.76 4.98 -22.08
C LEU A 369 -18.13 3.82 -21.14
N PHE A 370 -19.30 3.23 -21.37
CA PHE A 370 -19.64 1.98 -20.70
C PHE A 370 -18.85 0.83 -21.32
N VAL A 371 -18.22 0.05 -20.47
CA VAL A 371 -17.56 -1.21 -20.85
C VAL A 371 -18.22 -2.33 -20.07
N THR A 372 -18.58 -3.41 -20.76
CA THR A 372 -19.04 -4.61 -20.07
C THR A 372 -17.84 -5.31 -19.48
N MET A 373 -17.83 -5.45 -18.16
CA MET A 373 -16.77 -6.13 -17.44
C MET A 373 -16.68 -7.61 -17.84
N PRO A 374 -15.46 -8.17 -17.88
CA PRO A 374 -15.28 -9.61 -17.96
C PRO A 374 -16.11 -10.34 -16.91
N SER A 375 -16.55 -11.56 -17.23
CA SER A 375 -17.57 -12.24 -16.43
C SER A 375 -17.08 -12.61 -15.04
N GLU A 376 -15.79 -12.93 -14.91
CA GLU A 376 -15.07 -13.32 -13.71
C GLU A 376 -14.84 -12.15 -12.74
N GLU A 377 -14.87 -10.91 -13.22
CA GLU A 377 -14.73 -9.72 -12.37
C GLU A 377 -16.06 -9.30 -11.73
N ARG A 378 -17.18 -9.88 -12.19
CA ARG A 378 -18.54 -9.59 -11.74
C ARG A 378 -19.02 -10.63 -10.73
N LEU A 379 -19.80 -10.19 -9.76
CA LEU A 379 -20.53 -11.13 -8.89
C LEU A 379 -21.75 -11.65 -9.64
N LYS A 380 -21.95 -12.96 -9.62
CA LYS A 380 -23.08 -13.61 -10.30
C LYS A 380 -24.07 -14.26 -9.34
N THR A 381 -23.63 -14.62 -8.14
CA THR A 381 -24.45 -15.33 -7.13
C THR A 381 -24.05 -14.91 -5.72
N ILE A 382 -24.95 -15.16 -4.75
CA ILE A 382 -24.67 -14.90 -3.33
C ILE A 382 -23.58 -15.85 -2.82
N GLU A 383 -23.55 -17.07 -3.32
CA GLU A 383 -22.51 -18.07 -3.02
C GLU A 383 -21.14 -17.58 -3.48
N GLU A 384 -21.06 -16.99 -4.68
CA GLU A 384 -19.83 -16.37 -5.17
C GLU A 384 -19.44 -15.17 -4.33
N GLN A 385 -20.39 -14.32 -3.94
CA GLN A 385 -20.13 -13.18 -3.04
C GLN A 385 -19.53 -13.68 -1.70
N LYS A 386 -20.12 -14.70 -1.08
CA LYS A 386 -19.61 -15.32 0.15
C LYS A 386 -18.21 -15.91 -0.04
N ARG A 387 -18.00 -16.67 -1.12
CA ARG A 387 -16.67 -17.23 -1.45
C ARG A 387 -15.64 -16.11 -1.68
N SER A 388 -16.05 -15.03 -2.33
CA SER A 388 -15.20 -13.87 -2.58
C SER A 388 -14.84 -13.10 -1.31
N ALA A 389 -15.49 -13.35 -0.17
CA ALA A 389 -15.17 -12.72 1.11
C ALA A 389 -14.01 -13.40 1.86
N VAL A 390 -13.61 -14.62 1.47
CA VAL A 390 -12.51 -15.36 2.09
C VAL A 390 -11.42 -15.64 1.07
N PHE A 391 -10.15 -15.45 1.45
CA PHE A 391 -9.02 -15.84 0.62
C PHE A 391 -8.89 -17.35 0.60
N SER A 392 -8.88 -17.94 -0.59
CA SER A 392 -8.58 -19.37 -0.74
C SER A 392 -7.06 -19.51 -0.72
N LEU A 393 -6.53 -20.11 0.35
CA LEU A 393 -5.11 -20.42 0.43
C LEU A 393 -4.75 -21.43 -0.69
N PRO A 394 -3.62 -21.25 -1.38
CA PRO A 394 -3.18 -22.13 -2.45
C PRO A 394 -2.77 -23.52 -1.97
#